data_AF-A0A433XXC3-F1
#
_entry.id   AF-A0A433XXC3-F1
#
_cell.length_a   1.000
_cell.length_b   1.000
_cell.length_c   1.000
_cell.angle_alpha   90.00
_cell.angle_beta   90.00
_cell.angle_gamma   90.00
#
_symmetry.space_group_name_H-M   'P 1'
#
loop_
_entity.id
_entity.type
_entity.pdbx_description
1 polymer ?
#
loop_
_entity_poly.entity_id
_entity_poly.type
_entity_poly.pdbx_seq_one_letter_code
_entity_poly.pdbx_strand_id
1 'polypeptide(L)'
;MKKQERVNSLEYSQSEFSQGHELNTSYVKEKDMPFSNGTDAIHKLSKGSIGDEYASAHDMDFNTEDPESFAGSGNPSDSYLNNQNRQFGEMEHRGTPDLKEKNILLGEIIADPSPAKEIDCSVENSVPLDYMVTQTFINENAIKCFNDTIYIYDEKHGYYKEINESQVYVAIRKTLPPEIDMKLSKNKIIEVIHRLRSNPDLHVELNSFDSYVDLINFRDCVLDVQKREVRPHSSEFMFTSYIDADFEETPGIRTYKGGKRAEGRSFEKFLNDCTEGDQRKMRSLQQVMGYIISNEWRAKKFFVLVGAPHTGKSVWLWLYRMLIGENHTTAMSLKQLGETRFMTAELFKSKLNVTAEMDESSALKGTDIIKAVTGGDLLTAERKGEHPFRFYAKTKLVACGNSMPLLSKMDGTSAFIDRLLFLTFNNTIPEEKRDKRLMEKLLEEKHFIVKWAVQGMYDLLDNDLVFEESEDAIRFKESYSEELNSVSEFIRERCIVDPGNHAYSIHRKNLYDAYVYHTRSDGSRAVTKEEFYVEIKKLGVLQAKFRLGGNPLIGYKGIKLVPHKTK
;
A
#
# COMPACT_ATOMS: atom_id res chain seq x y z
N MET A 1 38.39 57.68 -11.41
CA MET A 1 39.73 57.89 -10.79
C MET A 1 39.76 57.20 -9.42
N LYS A 2 40.93 56.80 -8.91
CA LYS A 2 41.05 56.19 -7.56
C LYS A 2 41.09 57.25 -6.45
N LYS A 3 40.48 56.92 -5.31
CA LYS A 3 40.82 57.29 -3.90
C LYS A 3 39.79 56.53 -3.02
N GLN A 4 40.10 55.70 -2.01
CA GLN A 4 41.26 55.57 -1.11
C GLN A 4 41.43 56.85 -0.25
N GLU A 5 41.51 56.81 1.09
CA GLU A 5 41.84 55.71 2.03
C GLU A 5 41.52 56.14 3.49
N ARG A 6 41.83 55.28 4.50
CA ARG A 6 42.14 55.60 5.93
C ARG A 6 40.99 55.76 6.97
N VAL A 7 41.13 55.30 8.24
CA VAL A 7 42.09 54.33 8.87
C VAL A 7 41.62 53.81 10.26
N ASN A 8 41.99 52.56 10.62
CA ASN A 8 42.04 51.90 11.97
C ASN A 8 40.73 51.87 12.82
N SER A 9 40.48 51.00 13.82
CA SER A 9 41.27 50.07 14.69
C SER A 9 40.28 49.08 15.40
N LEU A 10 40.59 47.98 16.10
CA LEU A 10 41.82 47.25 16.51
C LEU A 10 41.47 45.76 16.92
N GLU A 11 42.44 44.84 16.77
CA GLU A 11 42.81 43.60 17.51
C GLU A 11 41.85 42.61 18.25
N TYR A 12 42.07 41.30 17.97
CA TYR A 12 42.04 40.04 18.80
C TYR A 12 40.87 39.71 19.78
N SER A 13 40.58 38.45 20.15
CA SER A 13 41.33 37.17 20.07
C SER A 13 40.46 35.92 19.74
N GLN A 14 41.09 34.73 19.67
CA GLN A 14 40.46 33.40 19.54
C GLN A 14 40.10 32.80 20.93
N SER A 15 39.13 31.87 20.99
CA SER A 15 39.26 30.56 21.70
C SER A 15 38.00 29.66 21.52
N GLU A 16 38.16 28.36 21.78
CA GLU A 16 37.12 27.32 21.69
C GLU A 16 36.11 27.36 22.86
N PHE A 17 34.99 26.60 22.76
CA PHE A 17 34.71 25.44 23.64
C PHE A 17 33.51 24.60 23.13
N SER A 18 33.26 23.43 23.72
CA SER A 18 32.25 22.44 23.28
C SER A 18 31.58 21.70 24.45
N GLN A 19 30.47 21.00 24.18
CA GLN A 19 29.62 20.24 25.13
C GLN A 19 28.82 21.12 26.13
N GLY A 20 27.65 20.71 26.67
CA GLY A 20 26.79 19.56 26.36
C GLY A 20 25.63 19.40 27.38
N HIS A 21 24.61 18.61 26.99
CA HIS A 21 23.54 18.01 27.82
C HIS A 21 22.37 18.85 28.44
N GLU A 22 21.18 18.26 28.26
CA GLU A 22 20.03 18.08 29.17
C GLU A 22 19.01 19.20 29.53
N LEU A 23 17.81 19.01 28.95
CA LEU A 23 16.51 18.83 29.62
C LEU A 23 16.09 19.79 30.75
N ASN A 24 15.08 20.61 30.46
CA ASN A 24 14.36 21.44 31.43
C ASN A 24 12.99 20.80 31.79
N THR A 25 12.93 20.12 32.94
CA THR A 25 11.67 19.64 33.54
C THR A 25 11.26 20.52 34.72
N SER A 26 10.06 21.10 34.70
CA SER A 26 9.51 21.86 35.83
C SER A 26 7.98 21.76 35.90
N TYR A 27 7.44 21.96 37.12
CA TYR A 27 6.04 21.73 37.54
C TYR A 27 5.64 20.23 37.52
N VAL A 28 5.04 19.65 38.56
CA VAL A 28 4.18 20.20 39.63
C VAL A 28 4.75 19.94 41.04
N LYS A 29 4.29 20.68 42.06
CA LYS A 29 4.68 20.49 43.48
C LYS A 29 3.70 19.59 44.24
N GLU A 30 4.23 18.82 45.18
CA GLU A 30 3.45 18.04 46.17
C GLU A 30 2.79 18.93 47.24
N LYS A 31 1.77 18.37 47.92
CA LYS A 31 1.46 18.71 49.31
C LYS A 31 0.71 17.57 50.05
N ASP A 32 1.30 17.18 51.18
CA ASP A 32 0.70 16.70 52.43
C ASP A 32 -0.09 15.35 52.48
N MET A 33 0.55 14.41 53.21
CA MET A 33 0.17 13.06 53.71
C MET A 33 -0.99 13.08 54.76
N PRO A 34 -1.48 11.96 55.41
CA PRO A 34 -0.75 10.71 55.79
C PRO A 34 -1.52 9.34 55.91
N PHE A 35 -0.74 8.27 56.17
CA PHE A 35 -1.09 6.94 56.79
C PHE A 35 -2.03 5.97 56.03
N SER A 36 -2.01 4.63 56.26
CA SER A 36 -1.25 3.77 57.21
C SER A 36 -0.79 2.43 56.60
N ASN A 37 0.20 1.76 57.23
CA ASN A 37 0.69 0.43 56.84
C ASN A 37 -0.29 -0.73 57.12
N GLY A 38 -0.14 -1.85 56.41
CA GLY A 38 -0.85 -3.10 56.73
C GLY A 38 -0.40 -4.30 55.88
N THR A 39 0.58 -5.07 56.38
CA THR A 39 0.99 -6.37 55.82
C THR A 39 0.77 -7.47 56.85
N ASP A 40 -0.05 -8.49 56.55
CA ASP A 40 0.32 -9.92 56.74
C ASP A 40 -0.83 -10.90 56.43
N ALA A 41 -0.42 -12.14 56.11
CA ALA A 41 -1.21 -13.38 56.07
C ALA A 41 -2.33 -13.49 54.97
N ILE A 42 -2.79 -14.67 54.55
CA ILE A 42 -2.56 -16.06 54.98
C ILE A 42 -2.16 -16.94 53.78
N HIS A 43 -1.32 -17.96 54.00
CA HIS A 43 -1.06 -19.01 53.00
C HIS A 43 -0.96 -20.40 53.69
N LYS A 44 -1.96 -21.29 53.49
CA LYS A 44 -1.94 -22.79 53.59
C LYS A 44 -3.34 -23.40 53.79
N LEU A 45 -3.41 -24.72 53.57
CA LEU A 45 -4.55 -25.67 53.68
C LEU A 45 -5.50 -25.73 52.46
N SER A 46 -5.94 -26.90 51.97
CA SER A 46 -5.20 -28.11 51.53
C SER A 46 -6.17 -29.17 50.99
N LYS A 47 -5.85 -29.80 49.84
CA LYS A 47 -6.31 -31.11 49.33
C LYS A 47 -7.81 -31.50 49.46
N GLY A 48 -8.45 -31.71 48.32
CA GLY A 48 -9.63 -32.57 48.15
C GLY A 48 -9.73 -33.03 46.70
N SER A 49 -9.95 -34.33 46.44
CA SER A 49 -9.85 -34.94 45.11
C SER A 49 -10.96 -35.96 44.83
N ILE A 50 -11.66 -35.78 43.71
CA ILE A 50 -12.59 -36.66 42.96
C ILE A 50 -12.82 -35.88 41.63
N GLY A 51 -12.95 -36.46 40.44
CA GLY A 51 -12.87 -37.86 39.99
C GLY A 51 -12.92 -37.88 38.44
N ASP A 52 -12.84 -39.06 37.82
CA ASP A 52 -12.72 -39.25 36.37
C ASP A 52 -14.06 -39.12 35.57
N GLU A 53 -14.04 -39.56 34.31
CA GLU A 53 -15.06 -39.43 33.24
C GLU A 53 -15.04 -38.05 32.52
N TYR A 54 -15.00 -37.92 31.17
CA TYR A 54 -15.22 -38.87 30.06
C TYR A 54 -14.07 -38.90 29.04
N ALA A 55 -13.87 -40.07 28.41
CA ALA A 55 -13.11 -40.28 27.18
C ALA A 55 -13.67 -41.51 26.41
N SER A 56 -13.34 -41.65 25.12
CA SER A 56 -13.94 -42.63 24.16
C SER A 56 -15.37 -42.25 23.72
N ALA A 57 -15.83 -42.38 22.48
CA ALA A 57 -15.27 -42.83 21.19
C ALA A 57 -15.81 -41.90 20.06
N HIS A 58 -15.38 -41.86 18.79
CA HIS A 58 -15.07 -42.97 17.89
C HIS A 58 -14.06 -42.64 16.76
N ASP A 59 -13.11 -43.57 16.58
CA ASP A 59 -12.44 -43.98 15.33
C ASP A 59 -13.46 -44.45 14.24
N MET A 60 -13.14 -44.63 12.95
CA MET A 60 -11.94 -44.42 12.11
C MET A 60 -12.43 -44.09 10.65
N ASP A 61 -11.63 -43.78 9.62
CA ASP A 61 -10.76 -44.71 8.87
C ASP A 61 -9.64 -43.98 8.13
N PHE A 62 -8.45 -44.59 8.14
CA PHE A 62 -7.39 -44.35 7.15
C PHE A 62 -7.42 -45.48 6.11
N ASN A 63 -7.34 -45.14 4.82
CA ASN A 63 -6.97 -46.10 3.78
C ASN A 63 -5.66 -45.65 3.12
N THR A 64 -4.68 -46.54 3.10
CA THR A 64 -3.34 -46.32 2.53
C THR A 64 -3.19 -47.10 1.24
N GLU A 65 -2.89 -46.43 0.13
CA GLU A 65 -2.26 -47.02 -1.05
C GLU A 65 -0.99 -46.23 -1.40
N ASP A 66 0.02 -46.92 -1.92
CA ASP A 66 1.39 -46.41 -2.01
C ASP A 66 1.64 -45.47 -3.22
N PRO A 67 2.66 -44.59 -3.15
CA PRO A 67 2.86 -43.54 -4.13
C PRO A 67 3.86 -43.89 -5.24
N GLU A 68 3.42 -44.03 -6.50
CA GLU A 68 4.34 -43.91 -7.63
C GLU A 68 3.69 -43.39 -8.93
N SER A 69 4.49 -42.68 -9.74
CA SER A 69 4.20 -42.17 -11.08
C SER A 69 2.99 -41.22 -11.28
N PHE A 70 3.26 -39.90 -11.28
CA PHE A 70 2.97 -39.05 -12.45
C PHE A 70 3.76 -37.73 -12.38
N ALA A 71 4.92 -37.69 -13.04
CA ALA A 71 5.74 -36.49 -13.16
C ALA A 71 5.18 -35.56 -14.26
N GLY A 72 4.17 -34.76 -13.92
CA GLY A 72 3.59 -33.73 -14.80
C GLY A 72 4.02 -32.32 -14.40
N SER A 73 4.96 -31.73 -15.13
CA SER A 73 5.40 -30.35 -14.89
C SER A 73 4.39 -29.33 -15.43
N GLY A 74 3.61 -28.71 -14.55
CA GLY A 74 2.71 -27.59 -14.88
C GLY A 74 2.79 -26.50 -13.81
N ASN A 75 2.92 -25.23 -14.24
CA ASN A 75 2.99 -24.10 -13.31
C ASN A 75 1.59 -23.77 -12.73
N PRO A 76 1.47 -23.43 -11.43
CA PRO A 76 0.20 -22.99 -10.84
C PRO A 76 -0.37 -21.66 -11.40
N SER A 77 0.40 -20.90 -12.18
CA SER A 77 0.00 -19.62 -12.77
C SER A 77 -1.08 -19.75 -13.84
N ASP A 78 -1.03 -20.82 -14.63
CA ASP A 78 -1.69 -20.83 -15.94
C ASP A 78 -3.16 -21.26 -15.82
N SER A 79 -3.52 -21.99 -14.75
CA SER A 79 -4.91 -22.26 -14.38
C SER A 79 -5.61 -21.03 -13.79
N TYR A 80 -4.89 -20.13 -13.12
CA TYR A 80 -5.43 -18.89 -12.56
C TYR A 80 -5.85 -17.91 -13.66
N LEU A 81 -4.98 -17.66 -14.65
CA LEU A 81 -5.28 -16.77 -15.77
C LEU A 81 -6.47 -17.27 -16.62
N ASN A 82 -6.54 -18.57 -16.88
CA ASN A 82 -7.62 -19.15 -17.69
C ASN A 82 -9.00 -19.09 -17.01
N ASN A 83 -9.08 -19.16 -15.68
CA ASN A 83 -10.36 -19.05 -14.97
C ASN A 83 -10.89 -17.61 -14.96
N GLN A 84 -10.03 -16.59 -14.87
CA GLN A 84 -10.48 -15.19 -14.97
C GLN A 84 -10.89 -14.84 -16.41
N ASN A 85 -10.10 -15.21 -17.42
CA ASN A 85 -10.42 -14.91 -18.83
C ASN A 85 -11.75 -15.53 -19.29
N ARG A 86 -12.16 -16.68 -18.73
CA ARG A 86 -13.49 -17.26 -18.98
C ARG A 86 -14.64 -16.39 -18.45
N GLN A 87 -14.49 -15.77 -17.28
CA GLN A 87 -15.54 -14.90 -16.73
C GLN A 87 -15.68 -13.58 -17.49
N PHE A 88 -14.60 -13.07 -18.12
CA PHE A 88 -14.68 -11.90 -18.99
C PHE A 88 -15.31 -12.20 -20.36
N GLY A 89 -14.96 -13.34 -20.98
CA GLY A 89 -15.46 -13.69 -22.32
C GLY A 89 -16.97 -13.92 -22.42
N GLU A 90 -17.63 -14.34 -21.34
CA GLU A 90 -19.07 -14.64 -21.36
C GLU A 90 -19.97 -13.38 -21.27
N MET A 91 -19.40 -12.19 -21.04
CA MET A 91 -20.17 -10.92 -21.03
C MET A 91 -20.29 -10.24 -22.41
N GLU A 92 -19.39 -10.52 -23.37
CA GLU A 92 -19.37 -9.84 -24.68
C GLU A 92 -20.45 -10.31 -25.68
N HIS A 93 -21.34 -11.23 -25.28
CA HIS A 93 -22.38 -11.81 -26.15
C HIS A 93 -23.82 -11.63 -25.62
N ARG A 94 -24.09 -10.48 -24.99
CA ARG A 94 -25.47 -9.97 -24.81
C ARG A 94 -25.64 -8.58 -25.41
N GLY A 95 -25.93 -8.54 -26.71
CA GLY A 95 -26.34 -7.32 -27.41
C GLY A 95 -27.64 -6.74 -26.83
N THR A 96 -27.79 -5.42 -26.91
CA THR A 96 -28.91 -4.65 -26.34
C THR A 96 -30.26 -4.98 -27.00
N PRO A 97 -31.28 -5.42 -26.24
CA PRO A 97 -32.67 -5.44 -26.70
C PRO A 97 -33.27 -4.03 -26.68
N ASP A 98 -34.02 -3.67 -27.72
CA ASP A 98 -34.58 -2.32 -27.89
C ASP A 98 -35.81 -2.08 -26.97
N LEU A 99 -35.91 -0.86 -26.42
CA LEU A 99 -36.94 -0.46 -25.44
C LEU A 99 -38.26 -0.07 -26.12
N LYS A 100 -38.88 -0.99 -26.88
CA LYS A 100 -40.13 -0.66 -27.61
C LYS A 100 -41.19 -1.73 -27.87
N GLU A 101 -41.04 -2.97 -27.42
CA GLU A 101 -42.09 -4.00 -27.61
C GLU A 101 -42.45 -4.78 -26.32
N LYS A 102 -43.47 -4.28 -25.60
CA LYS A 102 -44.44 -5.07 -24.81
C LYS A 102 -45.57 -4.21 -24.21
N ASN A 103 -46.44 -3.72 -25.09
CA ASN A 103 -47.86 -3.52 -24.77
C ASN A 103 -48.67 -4.50 -25.64
N ILE A 104 -49.94 -4.75 -25.28
CA ILE A 104 -50.87 -5.68 -25.97
C ILE A 104 -50.60 -7.17 -25.66
N LEU A 105 -51.17 -7.66 -24.54
CA LEU A 105 -52.10 -8.80 -24.47
C LEU A 105 -52.46 -9.14 -23.00
N LEU A 106 -53.47 -8.45 -22.47
CA LEU A 106 -54.23 -8.89 -21.30
C LEU A 106 -55.55 -9.48 -21.84
N GLY A 107 -55.76 -10.78 -21.65
CA GLY A 107 -56.92 -11.49 -22.17
C GLY A 107 -57.01 -12.93 -21.67
N GLU A 108 -57.92 -13.13 -20.71
CA GLU A 108 -58.70 -14.36 -20.44
C GLU A 108 -58.09 -15.75 -20.71
N ILE A 109 -57.73 -16.47 -19.64
CA ILE A 109 -58.27 -17.83 -19.41
C ILE A 109 -58.67 -17.92 -17.92
N ILE A 110 -59.86 -18.44 -17.65
CA ILE A 110 -60.39 -18.71 -16.30
C ILE A 110 -60.39 -20.23 -16.06
N ALA A 111 -59.96 -20.67 -14.88
CA ALA A 111 -60.20 -22.01 -14.36
C ALA A 111 -60.34 -21.96 -12.82
N ASP A 112 -61.29 -22.74 -12.28
CA ASP A 112 -61.79 -22.62 -10.89
C ASP A 112 -60.95 -23.41 -9.85
N PRO A 113 -61.18 -23.23 -8.52
CA PRO A 113 -60.14 -23.39 -7.52
C PRO A 113 -60.27 -24.64 -6.62
N SER A 114 -59.34 -24.77 -5.67
CA SER A 114 -59.51 -25.56 -4.45
C SER A 114 -59.20 -24.67 -3.23
N PRO A 115 -59.86 -24.88 -2.08
CA PRO A 115 -60.01 -23.82 -1.09
C PRO A 115 -58.69 -23.46 -0.39
N ALA A 116 -58.33 -22.18 -0.49
CA ALA A 116 -57.35 -21.59 0.41
C ALA A 116 -57.87 -21.70 1.86
N LYS A 117 -56.98 -21.96 2.82
CA LYS A 117 -57.30 -21.70 4.23
C LYS A 117 -57.55 -20.21 4.39
N GLU A 118 -58.66 -19.85 5.00
CA GLU A 118 -58.99 -18.46 5.33
C GLU A 118 -57.90 -17.90 6.25
N ILE A 119 -57.08 -16.99 5.73
CA ILE A 119 -56.30 -16.07 6.55
C ILE A 119 -57.23 -14.90 6.82
N ASP A 120 -57.62 -14.75 8.08
CA ASP A 120 -58.56 -13.72 8.53
C ASP A 120 -58.03 -12.31 8.23
N CYS A 121 -58.60 -11.65 7.22
CA CYS A 121 -58.20 -10.31 6.76
C CYS A 121 -58.87 -9.19 7.57
N SER A 122 -58.94 -9.32 8.90
CA SER A 122 -59.58 -8.36 9.83
C SER A 122 -58.60 -7.42 10.54
N VAL A 123 -57.47 -7.08 9.92
CA VAL A 123 -56.54 -6.07 10.46
C VAL A 123 -56.21 -5.03 9.40
N GLU A 124 -56.59 -3.77 9.65
CA GLU A 124 -56.03 -2.59 8.98
C GLU A 124 -54.57 -2.41 9.43
N ASN A 125 -53.67 -3.26 8.92
CA ASN A 125 -52.25 -3.22 9.22
C ASN A 125 -51.61 -1.99 8.58
N SER A 126 -51.72 -0.84 9.26
CA SER A 126 -50.93 0.35 8.94
C SER A 126 -49.46 -0.02 8.91
N VAL A 127 -48.81 0.18 7.77
CA VAL A 127 -47.42 -0.26 7.53
C VAL A 127 -46.52 0.33 8.62
N PRO A 128 -45.69 -0.47 9.30
CA PRO A 128 -44.86 0.03 10.40
C PRO A 128 -44.02 1.24 9.98
N LEU A 129 -43.99 2.29 10.80
CA LEU A 129 -43.30 3.56 10.50
C LEU A 129 -41.82 3.31 10.18
N ASP A 130 -41.19 2.46 10.98
CA ASP A 130 -39.86 1.89 10.82
C ASP A 130 -39.66 1.13 9.49
N TYR A 131 -40.69 0.49 8.92
CA TYR A 131 -40.60 -0.14 7.59
C TYR A 131 -40.67 0.91 6.49
N MET A 132 -41.64 1.82 6.55
CA MET A 132 -41.79 2.92 5.60
C MET A 132 -40.49 3.74 5.51
N VAL A 133 -39.95 4.15 6.66
CA VAL A 133 -38.69 4.89 6.77
C VAL A 133 -37.51 4.11 6.20
N THR A 134 -37.43 2.79 6.44
CA THR A 134 -36.37 1.96 5.86
C THR A 134 -36.45 1.95 4.33
N GLN A 135 -37.65 1.78 3.76
CA GLN A 135 -37.84 1.74 2.30
C GLN A 135 -37.60 3.10 1.64
N THR A 136 -38.12 4.20 2.22
CA THR A 136 -37.79 5.57 1.76
C THR A 136 -36.28 5.81 1.77
N PHE A 137 -35.59 5.43 2.84
CA PHE A 137 -34.15 5.64 2.96
C PHE A 137 -33.33 4.85 1.93
N ILE A 138 -33.72 3.60 1.62
CA ILE A 138 -33.11 2.79 0.55
C ILE A 138 -33.41 3.33 -0.85
N ASN A 139 -34.62 3.86 -1.08
CA ASN A 139 -35.02 4.38 -2.39
C ASN A 139 -34.37 5.74 -2.72
N GLU A 140 -34.06 6.56 -1.70
CA GLU A 140 -33.42 7.87 -1.87
C GLU A 140 -31.89 7.86 -1.70
N ASN A 141 -31.29 6.75 -1.28
CA ASN A 141 -29.84 6.64 -1.08
C ASN A 141 -29.32 5.28 -1.57
N ALA A 142 -28.29 5.27 -2.42
CA ALA A 142 -27.54 4.04 -2.68
C ALA A 142 -26.73 3.66 -1.42
N ILE A 143 -27.24 2.67 -0.69
CA ILE A 143 -26.68 2.16 0.58
C ILE A 143 -26.01 0.81 0.34
N LYS A 144 -24.89 0.56 1.03
CA LYS A 144 -24.27 -0.76 1.14
C LYS A 144 -23.85 -1.09 2.56
N CYS A 145 -23.85 -2.37 2.92
CA CYS A 145 -23.49 -2.90 4.23
C CYS A 145 -22.34 -3.90 4.11
N PHE A 146 -21.41 -3.84 5.05
CA PHE A 146 -20.41 -4.90 5.26
C PHE A 146 -20.22 -5.08 6.76
N ASN A 147 -20.56 -6.27 7.27
CA ASN A 147 -20.78 -6.53 8.69
C ASN A 147 -21.72 -5.45 9.29
N ASP A 148 -21.38 -4.87 10.44
CA ASP A 148 -22.12 -3.77 11.05
C ASP A 148 -21.87 -2.38 10.43
N THR A 149 -20.97 -2.27 9.45
CA THR A 149 -20.62 -0.98 8.83
C THR A 149 -21.60 -0.64 7.71
N ILE A 150 -22.20 0.56 7.79
CA ILE A 150 -23.05 1.13 6.74
C ILE A 150 -22.22 2.12 5.92
N TYR A 151 -22.37 2.03 4.60
CA TYR A 151 -21.80 2.95 3.62
C TYR A 151 -22.94 3.60 2.84
N ILE A 152 -22.83 4.92 2.61
CA ILE A 152 -23.76 5.66 1.75
C ILE A 152 -22.98 6.29 0.61
N TYR A 153 -23.54 6.21 -0.59
CA TYR A 153 -22.96 6.81 -1.79
C TYR A 153 -23.05 8.34 -1.75
N ASP A 154 -21.92 9.02 -1.94
CA ASP A 154 -21.83 10.46 -2.17
C ASP A 154 -21.84 10.73 -3.68
N GLU A 155 -23.03 10.94 -4.24
CA GLU A 155 -23.25 11.21 -5.68
C GLU A 155 -22.38 12.34 -6.23
N LYS A 156 -22.00 13.30 -5.38
CA LYS A 156 -21.20 14.47 -5.78
C LYS A 156 -19.73 14.13 -6.03
N HIS A 157 -19.20 13.05 -5.45
CA HIS A 157 -17.80 12.65 -5.56
C HIS A 157 -17.62 11.15 -5.90
N GLY A 158 -18.68 10.48 -6.35
CA GLY A 158 -18.63 9.17 -6.98
C GLY A 158 -18.36 7.96 -6.07
N TYR A 159 -18.43 8.10 -4.73
CA TYR A 159 -17.88 7.09 -3.82
C TYR A 159 -18.78 6.73 -2.63
N TYR A 160 -18.65 5.50 -2.14
CA TYR A 160 -19.24 5.02 -0.90
C TYR A 160 -18.46 5.49 0.32
N LYS A 161 -19.12 6.32 1.12
CA LYS A 161 -18.61 6.85 2.37
C LYS A 161 -19.08 5.98 3.54
N GLU A 162 -18.14 5.43 4.29
CA GLU A 162 -18.39 4.85 5.62
C GLU A 162 -18.98 5.92 6.55
N ILE A 163 -20.05 5.56 7.26
CA ILE A 163 -20.69 6.45 8.23
C ILE A 163 -20.87 5.77 9.60
N ASN A 164 -20.58 6.52 10.66
CA ASN A 164 -20.84 6.08 12.02
C ASN A 164 -22.34 6.20 12.38
N GLU A 165 -22.77 5.54 13.46
CA GLU A 165 -24.19 5.47 13.84
C GLU A 165 -24.85 6.86 13.99
N SER A 166 -24.15 7.84 14.56
CA SER A 166 -24.64 9.23 14.66
C SER A 166 -24.81 9.91 13.30
N GLN A 167 -23.96 9.58 12.31
CA GLN A 167 -24.11 10.05 10.93
C GLN A 167 -25.26 9.33 10.22
N VAL A 168 -25.49 8.03 10.48
CA VAL A 168 -26.67 7.30 10.00
C VAL A 168 -27.96 7.94 10.53
N TYR A 169 -28.02 8.27 11.83
CA TYR A 169 -29.16 9.00 12.41
C TYR A 169 -29.43 10.33 11.66
N VAL A 170 -28.39 11.12 11.39
CA VAL A 170 -28.52 12.41 10.69
C VAL A 170 -28.88 12.24 9.22
N ALA A 171 -28.42 11.19 8.56
CA ALA A 171 -28.81 10.86 7.19
C ALA A 171 -30.31 10.51 7.13
N ILE A 172 -30.77 9.56 7.94
CA ILE A 172 -32.18 9.15 8.01
C ILE A 172 -33.08 10.37 8.26
N ARG A 173 -32.77 11.22 9.25
CA ARG A 173 -33.58 12.42 9.55
C ARG A 173 -33.61 13.46 8.43
N LYS A 174 -32.59 13.52 7.57
CA LYS A 174 -32.55 14.45 6.42
C LYS A 174 -33.36 13.97 5.22
N THR A 175 -33.52 12.67 5.06
CA THR A 175 -34.32 12.05 3.99
C THR A 175 -35.82 12.13 4.27
N LEU A 176 -36.24 12.38 5.51
CA LEU A 176 -37.65 12.30 5.90
C LEU A 176 -38.37 13.66 5.90
N PRO A 177 -39.64 13.70 5.46
CA PRO A 177 -40.53 14.83 5.69
C PRO A 177 -40.66 15.17 7.19
N PRO A 178 -40.79 16.46 7.59
CA PRO A 178 -40.88 16.86 8.99
C PRO A 178 -41.99 16.15 9.78
N GLU A 179 -43.12 15.85 9.15
CA GLU A 179 -44.29 15.18 9.74
C GLU A 179 -44.04 13.70 10.06
N ILE A 180 -42.98 13.13 9.50
CA ILE A 180 -42.48 11.77 9.76
C ILE A 180 -41.33 11.84 10.77
N ASP A 181 -40.40 12.79 10.61
CA ASP A 181 -39.27 12.99 11.52
C ASP A 181 -39.71 13.30 12.97
N MET A 182 -40.77 14.08 13.14
CA MET A 182 -41.38 14.38 14.44
C MET A 182 -41.98 13.13 15.14
N LYS A 183 -42.29 12.07 14.41
CA LYS A 183 -42.79 10.79 14.94
C LYS A 183 -41.67 9.78 15.22
N LEU A 184 -40.43 10.10 14.81
CA LEU A 184 -39.31 9.18 14.81
C LEU A 184 -38.59 9.18 16.18
N SER A 185 -38.97 8.26 17.05
CA SER A 185 -38.30 8.05 18.34
C SER A 185 -36.91 7.39 18.18
N LYS A 186 -36.04 7.50 19.20
CA LYS A 186 -34.72 6.85 19.19
C LYS A 186 -34.83 5.35 18.89
N ASN A 187 -35.78 4.66 19.52
CA ASN A 187 -35.96 3.21 19.35
C ASN A 187 -36.36 2.88 17.90
N LYS A 188 -37.21 3.70 17.26
CA LYS A 188 -37.57 3.51 15.85
C LYS A 188 -36.41 3.75 14.88
N ILE A 189 -35.46 4.64 15.20
CA ILE A 189 -34.23 4.77 14.42
C ILE A 189 -33.33 3.53 14.58
N ILE A 190 -33.25 2.95 15.79
CA ILE A 190 -32.50 1.71 16.03
C ILE A 190 -33.14 0.53 15.27
N GLU A 191 -34.47 0.44 15.22
CA GLU A 191 -35.19 -0.56 14.41
C GLU A 191 -34.90 -0.40 12.90
N VAL A 192 -34.82 0.84 12.39
CA VAL A 192 -34.42 1.13 10.99
C VAL A 192 -32.97 0.69 10.74
N ILE A 193 -32.02 1.04 11.60
CA ILE A 193 -30.61 0.62 11.44
C ILE A 193 -30.47 -0.90 11.51
N HIS A 194 -31.21 -1.57 12.40
CA HIS A 194 -31.25 -3.03 12.45
C HIS A 194 -31.71 -3.60 11.11
N ARG A 195 -32.76 -3.05 10.49
CA ARG A 195 -33.25 -3.53 9.18
C ARG A 195 -32.30 -3.23 8.03
N LEU A 196 -31.60 -2.10 8.03
CA LEU A 196 -30.55 -1.83 7.05
C LEU A 196 -29.43 -2.87 7.17
N ARG A 197 -28.96 -3.16 8.40
CA ARG A 197 -27.96 -4.21 8.67
C ARG A 197 -28.46 -5.63 8.43
N SER A 198 -29.76 -5.89 8.49
CA SER A 198 -30.35 -7.22 8.28
C SER A 198 -30.98 -7.42 6.90
N ASN A 199 -30.77 -6.49 5.95
CA ASN A 199 -31.28 -6.62 4.58
C ASN A 199 -30.22 -7.29 3.68
N PRO A 200 -30.46 -8.50 3.14
CA PRO A 200 -29.51 -9.19 2.25
C PRO A 200 -29.09 -8.38 1.03
N ASP A 201 -30.00 -7.60 0.43
CA ASP A 201 -29.75 -6.88 -0.83
C ASP A 201 -28.77 -5.69 -0.68
N LEU A 202 -28.54 -5.25 0.57
CA LEU A 202 -27.56 -4.22 0.90
C LEU A 202 -26.18 -4.79 1.22
N HIS A 203 -26.08 -6.08 1.58
CA HIS A 203 -24.79 -6.70 1.93
C HIS A 203 -23.90 -6.89 0.72
N VAL A 204 -22.61 -6.60 0.90
CA VAL A 204 -21.56 -6.81 -0.10
C VAL A 204 -20.29 -7.36 0.53
N GLU A 205 -19.57 -8.19 -0.22
CA GLU A 205 -18.21 -8.56 0.15
C GLU A 205 -17.28 -7.36 0.07
N LEU A 206 -16.38 -7.26 1.05
CA LEU A 206 -15.42 -6.17 1.16
C LEU A 206 -14.55 -5.97 -0.10
N ASN A 207 -14.26 -7.05 -0.82
CA ASN A 207 -13.41 -7.03 -1.99
C ASN A 207 -14.11 -6.47 -3.25
N SER A 208 -15.43 -6.33 -3.24
CA SER A 208 -16.21 -5.70 -4.32
C SER A 208 -15.93 -4.19 -4.43
N PHE A 209 -15.58 -3.54 -3.31
CA PHE A 209 -15.20 -2.14 -3.27
C PHE A 209 -13.86 -1.88 -3.97
N ASP A 210 -13.77 -0.81 -4.77
CA ASP A 210 -12.61 -0.43 -5.59
C ASP A 210 -12.04 -1.62 -6.41
N SER A 211 -12.93 -2.47 -6.94
CA SER A 211 -12.57 -3.70 -7.67
C SER A 211 -12.08 -3.43 -9.10
N TYR A 212 -12.60 -2.39 -9.75
CA TYR A 212 -12.18 -1.96 -11.07
C TYR A 212 -10.77 -1.36 -11.04
N VAL A 213 -9.80 -2.08 -11.61
CA VAL A 213 -8.39 -1.64 -11.71
C VAL A 213 -8.24 -0.47 -12.68
N ASP A 214 -8.98 -0.54 -13.80
CA ASP A 214 -8.85 0.35 -14.95
C ASP A 214 -9.75 1.60 -14.87
N LEU A 215 -10.38 1.85 -13.72
CA LEU A 215 -11.18 3.06 -13.48
C LEU A 215 -10.55 3.93 -12.38
N ILE A 216 -10.43 5.24 -12.64
CA ILE A 216 -9.97 6.25 -11.68
C ILE A 216 -11.13 7.19 -11.36
N ASN A 217 -11.56 7.20 -10.11
CA ASN A 217 -12.58 8.12 -9.61
C ASN A 217 -11.96 9.49 -9.31
N PHE A 218 -12.27 10.51 -10.10
CA PHE A 218 -11.92 11.90 -9.85
C PHE A 218 -13.05 12.62 -9.11
N ARG A 219 -12.83 13.89 -8.75
CA ARG A 219 -13.81 14.68 -8.00
C ARG A 219 -15.09 14.95 -8.80
N ASP A 220 -14.99 15.07 -10.12
CA ASP A 220 -16.02 15.48 -11.06
C ASP A 220 -16.54 14.35 -11.97
N CYS A 221 -15.74 13.29 -12.16
CA CYS A 221 -16.03 12.22 -13.12
C CYS A 221 -15.26 10.92 -12.81
N VAL A 222 -15.56 9.84 -13.55
CA VAL A 222 -14.79 8.58 -13.53
C VAL A 222 -14.06 8.42 -14.86
N LEU A 223 -12.75 8.20 -14.84
CA LEU A 223 -11.94 7.94 -16.04
C LEU A 223 -11.70 6.44 -16.21
N ASP A 224 -12.07 5.87 -17.36
CA ASP A 224 -11.62 4.56 -17.83
C ASP A 224 -10.25 4.73 -18.51
N VAL A 225 -9.17 4.23 -17.88
CA VAL A 225 -7.81 4.45 -18.38
C VAL A 225 -7.40 3.50 -19.50
N GLN A 226 -8.08 2.36 -19.68
CA GLN A 226 -7.83 1.49 -20.84
C GLN A 226 -8.45 2.10 -22.10
N LYS A 227 -9.72 2.51 -22.04
CA LYS A 227 -10.43 3.10 -23.19
C LYS A 227 -10.13 4.59 -23.38
N ARG A 228 -9.56 5.25 -22.36
CA ARG A 228 -9.29 6.69 -22.29
C ARG A 228 -10.58 7.52 -22.38
N GLU A 229 -11.67 6.96 -21.84
CA GLU A 229 -13.03 7.50 -21.85
C GLU A 229 -13.41 8.05 -20.48
N VAL A 230 -14.10 9.20 -20.44
CA VAL A 230 -14.74 9.69 -19.21
C VAL A 230 -16.17 9.17 -19.10
N ARG A 231 -16.60 8.85 -17.88
CA ARG A 231 -17.95 8.42 -17.50
C ARG A 231 -18.48 9.26 -16.34
N PRO A 232 -19.81 9.44 -16.24
CA PRO A 232 -20.42 10.03 -15.05
C PRO A 232 -20.23 9.12 -13.84
N HIS A 233 -20.39 9.68 -12.64
CA HIS A 233 -20.44 8.92 -11.40
C HIS A 233 -21.59 7.90 -11.40
N SER A 234 -21.31 6.64 -11.06
CA SER A 234 -22.30 5.58 -10.80
C SER A 234 -21.94 4.81 -9.54
N SER A 235 -22.97 4.46 -8.75
CA SER A 235 -22.84 3.64 -7.55
C SER A 235 -22.43 2.19 -7.87
N GLU A 236 -22.61 1.76 -9.12
CA GLU A 236 -22.19 0.44 -9.62
C GLU A 236 -20.65 0.28 -9.68
N PHE A 237 -19.89 1.38 -9.70
CA PHE A 237 -18.42 1.33 -9.68
C PHE A 237 -17.82 1.04 -8.30
N MET A 238 -18.62 1.10 -7.23
CA MET A 238 -18.25 0.65 -5.88
C MET A 238 -16.94 1.25 -5.33
N PHE A 239 -16.58 2.50 -5.67
CA PHE A 239 -15.40 3.15 -5.09
C PHE A 239 -15.59 3.47 -3.59
N THR A 240 -14.53 3.42 -2.78
CA THR A 240 -14.53 3.95 -1.39
C THR A 240 -13.77 5.26 -1.25
N SER A 241 -13.29 5.82 -2.36
CA SER A 241 -12.42 6.99 -2.40
C SER A 241 -12.50 7.70 -3.76
N TYR A 242 -12.04 8.94 -3.82
CA TYR A 242 -11.86 9.72 -5.05
C TYR A 242 -10.56 10.52 -4.99
N ILE A 243 -10.05 10.95 -6.14
CA ILE A 243 -8.92 11.87 -6.25
C ILE A 243 -9.46 13.31 -6.13
N ASP A 244 -8.99 14.10 -5.16
CA ASP A 244 -9.44 15.49 -4.98
C ASP A 244 -8.85 16.45 -6.02
N ALA A 245 -9.22 16.24 -7.28
CA ALA A 245 -9.00 17.15 -8.38
C ALA A 245 -10.09 16.95 -9.43
N ASP A 246 -10.54 18.04 -10.06
CA ASP A 246 -11.34 17.99 -11.28
C ASP A 246 -10.47 17.43 -12.42
N PHE A 247 -10.97 16.48 -13.22
CA PHE A 247 -10.29 15.98 -14.43
C PHE A 247 -10.93 16.51 -15.72
N GLU A 248 -12.24 16.72 -15.76
CA GLU A 248 -12.95 17.25 -16.93
C GLU A 248 -12.90 18.78 -17.02
N GLU A 249 -13.18 19.31 -18.22
CA GLU A 249 -13.45 20.73 -18.47
C GLU A 249 -14.95 21.05 -18.43
N THR A 250 -15.65 20.52 -17.41
CA THR A 250 -17.10 20.66 -17.21
C THR A 250 -17.56 22.13 -17.25
N PRO A 251 -18.30 22.57 -18.29
CA PRO A 251 -18.64 23.98 -18.45
C PRO A 251 -19.58 24.46 -17.33
N GLY A 252 -19.15 25.47 -16.57
CA GLY A 252 -19.95 26.09 -15.52
C GLY A 252 -19.58 25.71 -14.09
N ILE A 253 -18.71 24.71 -13.87
CA ILE A 253 -18.04 24.57 -12.57
C ILE A 253 -17.18 25.80 -12.35
N ARG A 254 -17.57 26.64 -11.38
CA ARG A 254 -16.77 27.78 -10.96
C ARG A 254 -15.51 27.25 -10.29
N THR A 255 -14.36 27.43 -10.94
CA THR A 255 -13.05 27.41 -10.29
C THR A 255 -13.12 28.26 -9.01
N TYR A 256 -12.41 27.86 -7.95
CA TYR A 256 -12.31 28.72 -6.76
C TYR A 256 -11.72 30.07 -7.20
N LYS A 257 -12.45 31.17 -6.95
CA LYS A 257 -12.23 32.55 -7.47
C LYS A 257 -12.57 32.83 -8.94
N GLY A 258 -13.19 31.92 -9.70
CA GLY A 258 -13.78 32.20 -11.02
C GLY A 258 -12.81 32.65 -12.11
N GLY A 259 -11.52 32.31 -11.98
CA GLY A 259 -10.50 32.59 -12.98
C GLY A 259 -10.37 31.48 -14.03
N LYS A 260 -9.58 31.75 -15.08
CA LYS A 260 -9.03 30.70 -15.95
C LYS A 260 -8.33 29.65 -15.07
N ARG A 261 -8.49 28.36 -15.36
CA ARG A 261 -7.72 27.30 -14.69
C ARG A 261 -6.22 27.56 -14.89
N ALA A 262 -5.43 27.31 -13.84
CA ALA A 262 -4.02 27.65 -13.84
C ALA A 262 -3.23 26.76 -14.82
N GLU A 263 -2.32 27.38 -15.58
CA GLU A 263 -1.62 26.80 -16.73
C GLU A 263 -0.45 25.87 -16.35
N GLY A 264 -0.46 25.30 -15.13
CA GLY A 264 0.61 24.39 -14.65
C GLY A 264 1.97 25.02 -14.39
N ARG A 265 2.16 26.33 -14.63
CA ARG A 265 3.48 27.00 -14.64
C ARG A 265 4.25 26.90 -13.31
N SER A 266 3.58 26.75 -12.17
CA SER A 266 4.27 26.55 -10.88
C SER A 266 4.74 25.12 -10.71
N PHE A 267 3.92 24.15 -11.15
CA PHE A 267 4.24 22.72 -11.19
C PHE A 267 5.32 22.39 -12.21
N GLU A 268 5.28 22.94 -13.44
CA GLU A 268 6.33 22.79 -14.45
C GLU A 268 7.69 23.28 -13.92
N LYS A 269 7.71 24.47 -13.28
CA LYS A 269 8.91 24.99 -12.64
C LYS A 269 9.39 24.06 -11.52
N PHE A 270 8.49 23.61 -10.65
CA PHE A 270 8.82 22.71 -9.53
C PHE A 270 9.36 21.35 -10.02
N LEU A 271 8.78 20.79 -11.08
CA LEU A 271 9.22 19.56 -11.73
C LEU A 271 10.64 19.75 -12.30
N ASN A 272 10.89 20.85 -13.02
CA ASN A 272 12.22 21.18 -13.54
C ASN A 272 13.24 21.45 -12.41
N ASP A 273 12.85 22.16 -11.35
CA ASP A 273 13.68 22.39 -10.16
C ASP A 273 14.05 21.06 -9.47
N CYS A 274 13.14 20.09 -9.39
CA CYS A 274 13.40 18.76 -8.81
C CYS A 274 14.27 17.84 -9.67
N THR A 275 14.17 17.96 -11.00
CA THR A 275 14.74 17.00 -11.96
C THR A 275 15.96 17.52 -12.73
N GLU A 276 16.30 18.80 -12.57
CA GLU A 276 17.40 19.47 -13.29
C GLU A 276 17.22 19.45 -14.83
N GLY A 277 16.00 19.23 -15.31
CA GLY A 277 15.68 19.05 -16.73
C GLY A 277 15.78 17.61 -17.23
N ASP A 278 16.15 16.63 -16.39
CA ASP A 278 16.26 15.22 -16.78
C ASP A 278 14.89 14.64 -17.16
N GLN A 279 14.71 14.38 -18.46
CA GLN A 279 13.47 13.85 -19.02
C GLN A 279 13.13 12.45 -18.52
N ARG A 280 14.13 11.62 -18.18
CA ARG A 280 13.89 10.28 -17.61
C ARG A 280 13.35 10.40 -16.18
N LYS A 281 13.86 11.35 -15.39
CA LYS A 281 13.29 11.66 -14.06
C LYS A 281 11.89 12.27 -14.16
N MET A 282 11.65 13.18 -15.10
CA MET A 282 10.31 13.74 -15.33
C MET A 282 9.29 12.65 -15.68
N ARG A 283 9.62 11.77 -16.63
CA ARG A 283 8.76 10.64 -17.03
C ARG A 283 8.55 9.63 -15.91
N SER A 284 9.60 9.30 -15.16
CA SER A 284 9.52 8.42 -13.98
C SER A 284 8.55 8.98 -12.93
N LEU A 285 8.69 10.27 -12.57
CA LEU A 285 7.74 10.94 -11.68
C LEU A 285 6.31 10.96 -12.23
N GLN A 286 6.14 11.11 -13.55
CA GLN A 286 4.83 11.12 -14.21
C GLN A 286 4.14 9.76 -14.11
N GLN A 287 4.84 8.68 -14.44
CA GLN A 287 4.36 7.31 -14.32
C GLN A 287 4.06 6.93 -12.86
N VAL A 288 4.94 7.28 -11.93
CA VAL A 288 4.74 7.05 -10.48
C VAL A 288 3.50 7.78 -9.99
N MET A 289 3.30 9.03 -10.40
CA MET A 289 2.12 9.81 -10.02
C MET A 289 0.83 9.23 -10.61
N GLY A 290 0.84 8.82 -11.89
CA GLY A 290 -0.27 8.15 -12.55
C GLY A 290 -0.66 6.84 -11.87
N TYR A 291 0.34 6.01 -11.54
CA TYR A 291 0.14 4.77 -10.79
C TYR A 291 -0.43 5.02 -9.38
N ILE A 292 0.05 6.06 -8.68
CA ILE A 292 -0.40 6.42 -7.33
C ILE A 292 -1.89 6.81 -7.30
N ILE A 293 -2.38 7.56 -8.29
CA ILE A 293 -3.80 7.94 -8.36
C ILE A 293 -4.71 6.81 -8.89
N SER A 294 -4.12 5.72 -9.41
CA SER A 294 -4.86 4.59 -9.99
C SER A 294 -5.15 3.46 -8.98
N ASN A 295 -6.04 2.55 -9.35
CA ASN A 295 -6.23 1.29 -8.63
C ASN A 295 -5.16 0.22 -9.00
N GLU A 296 -4.24 0.49 -9.93
CA GLU A 296 -3.25 -0.49 -10.44
C GLU A 296 -2.29 -1.01 -9.37
N TRP A 297 -2.02 -2.32 -9.43
CA TRP A 297 -1.20 -3.07 -8.49
C TRP A 297 -0.26 -4.08 -9.18
N ARG A 298 -0.54 -4.44 -10.44
CA ARG A 298 0.16 -5.50 -11.20
C ARG A 298 1.66 -5.22 -11.40
N ALA A 299 2.09 -3.96 -11.36
CA ALA A 299 3.50 -3.56 -11.45
C ALA A 299 4.33 -3.82 -10.18
N LYS A 300 3.66 -4.04 -9.04
CA LYS A 300 4.24 -4.45 -7.75
C LYS A 300 5.38 -3.56 -7.22
N LYS A 301 5.27 -2.24 -7.40
CA LYS A 301 6.30 -1.27 -6.99
C LYS A 301 6.08 -0.65 -5.61
N PHE A 302 7.20 -0.36 -4.94
CA PHE A 302 7.35 0.46 -3.75
C PHE A 302 8.30 1.62 -4.12
N PHE A 303 7.81 2.85 -4.02
CA PHE A 303 8.49 4.05 -4.49
C PHE A 303 9.33 4.69 -3.37
N VAL A 304 10.59 5.01 -3.66
CA VAL A 304 11.52 5.59 -2.69
C VAL A 304 12.11 6.90 -3.22
N LEU A 305 11.76 8.01 -2.59
CA LEU A 305 12.32 9.33 -2.88
C LEU A 305 13.59 9.53 -2.04
N VAL A 306 14.74 9.60 -2.68
CA VAL A 306 16.07 9.64 -2.03
C VAL A 306 16.88 10.86 -2.49
N GLY A 307 17.89 11.26 -1.71
CA GLY A 307 18.76 12.42 -2.01
C GLY A 307 18.76 13.48 -0.91
N ALA A 308 19.32 14.67 -1.17
CA ALA A 308 19.61 15.67 -0.13
C ALA A 308 18.34 16.37 0.45
N PRO A 309 18.46 17.09 1.58
CA PRO A 309 17.41 17.98 2.10
C PRO A 309 17.09 19.15 1.14
N HIS A 310 15.86 19.69 1.23
CA HIS A 310 15.39 20.84 0.44
C HIS A 310 15.41 20.66 -1.10
N THR A 311 15.37 19.42 -1.59
CA THR A 311 15.38 19.04 -3.01
C THR A 311 13.98 18.80 -3.60
N GLY A 312 12.91 19.10 -2.85
CA GLY A 312 11.51 18.97 -3.29
C GLY A 312 10.79 17.69 -2.85
N LYS A 313 11.49 16.66 -2.35
CA LYS A 313 10.89 15.37 -1.91
C LYS A 313 9.62 15.53 -1.05
N SER A 314 9.70 16.35 0.01
CA SER A 314 8.58 16.58 0.94
C SER A 314 7.37 17.26 0.30
N VAL A 315 7.57 18.02 -0.79
CA VAL A 315 6.47 18.62 -1.57
C VAL A 315 5.78 17.56 -2.41
N TRP A 316 6.49 16.59 -2.99
CA TRP A 316 5.89 15.43 -3.65
C TRP A 316 5.07 14.58 -2.69
N LEU A 317 5.60 14.27 -1.50
CA LEU A 317 4.85 13.52 -0.47
C LEU A 317 3.55 14.22 -0.05
N TRP A 318 3.61 15.54 0.12
CA TRP A 318 2.45 16.37 0.43
C TRP A 318 1.46 16.43 -0.76
N LEU A 319 1.95 16.53 -1.99
CA LEU A 319 1.11 16.57 -3.20
C LEU A 319 0.33 15.26 -3.38
N TYR A 320 0.97 14.10 -3.16
CA TYR A 320 0.28 12.81 -3.15
C TYR A 320 -0.81 12.75 -2.06
N ARG A 321 -0.49 13.18 -0.82
CA ARG A 321 -1.47 13.29 0.29
C ARG A 321 -2.67 14.18 -0.04
N MET A 322 -2.45 15.32 -0.71
CA MET A 322 -3.50 16.27 -1.08
C MET A 322 -4.36 15.85 -2.29
N LEU A 323 -3.95 14.81 -3.02
CA LEU A 323 -4.71 14.23 -4.13
C LEU A 323 -5.45 12.95 -3.71
N ILE A 324 -4.83 12.08 -2.93
CA ILE A 324 -5.47 10.87 -2.36
C ILE A 324 -6.42 11.22 -1.19
N GLY A 325 -6.16 12.33 -0.50
CA GLY A 325 -6.92 12.78 0.67
C GLY A 325 -6.42 12.14 1.97
N GLU A 326 -6.54 12.87 3.07
CA GLU A 326 -6.02 12.46 4.38
C GLU A 326 -6.72 11.19 4.91
N ASN A 327 -8.03 11.06 4.69
CA ASN A 327 -8.82 9.88 5.09
C ASN A 327 -8.41 8.58 4.39
N HIS A 328 -7.65 8.65 3.30
CA HIS A 328 -7.18 7.51 2.52
C HIS A 328 -5.64 7.42 2.47
N THR A 329 -4.94 8.22 3.28
CA THR A 329 -3.47 8.25 3.33
C THR A 329 -2.93 7.98 4.73
N THR A 330 -2.31 6.82 4.93
CA THR A 330 -1.60 6.49 6.17
C THR A 330 -0.16 7.03 6.19
N ALA A 331 0.41 7.18 7.38
CA ALA A 331 1.74 7.75 7.60
C ALA A 331 2.70 6.80 8.35
N MET A 332 2.52 5.48 8.18
CA MET A 332 3.28 4.47 8.94
C MET A 332 4.72 4.36 8.44
N SER A 333 5.66 4.10 9.35
CA SER A 333 7.03 3.73 9.01
C SER A 333 7.14 2.30 8.45
N LEU A 334 8.22 2.02 7.72
CA LEU A 334 8.52 0.67 7.21
C LEU A 334 8.63 -0.36 8.34
N LYS A 335 9.09 0.07 9.53
CA LYS A 335 9.17 -0.77 10.73
C LYS A 335 7.79 -1.11 11.31
N GLN A 336 6.88 -0.15 11.38
CA GLN A 336 5.48 -0.41 11.78
C GLN A 336 4.78 -1.35 10.81
N LEU A 337 5.03 -1.20 9.50
CA LEU A 337 4.57 -2.12 8.45
C LEU A 337 5.09 -3.55 8.66
N GLY A 338 6.37 -3.72 8.99
CA GLY A 338 6.99 -5.05 9.12
C GLY A 338 6.78 -5.76 10.47
N GLU A 339 6.61 -5.02 11.58
CA GLU A 339 6.64 -5.59 12.93
C GLU A 339 5.25 -5.75 13.61
N THR A 340 4.18 -5.05 13.16
CA THR A 340 2.94 -4.93 13.96
C THR A 340 1.65 -5.31 13.22
N ARG A 341 1.05 -6.46 13.59
CA ARG A 341 -0.23 -6.95 13.01
C ARG A 341 -1.40 -5.97 13.12
N PHE A 342 -1.45 -5.18 14.19
CA PHE A 342 -2.47 -4.14 14.37
C PHE A 342 -2.32 -2.99 13.37
N MET A 343 -1.09 -2.67 12.93
CA MET A 343 -0.83 -1.63 11.92
C MET A 343 -1.26 -2.08 10.52
N THR A 344 -1.31 -3.39 10.25
CA THR A 344 -1.94 -3.94 9.03
C THR A 344 -3.44 -3.57 8.94
N ALA A 345 -4.11 -3.29 10.06
CA ALA A 345 -5.50 -2.84 10.08
C ALA A 345 -5.71 -1.35 9.71
N GLU A 346 -4.62 -0.57 9.62
CA GLU A 346 -4.65 0.83 9.13
C GLU A 346 -4.45 0.89 7.60
N LEU A 347 -3.79 -0.11 7.00
CA LEU A 347 -3.73 -0.26 5.54
C LEU A 347 -5.09 -0.59 4.94
N PHE A 348 -5.98 -1.17 5.74
CA PHE A 348 -7.36 -1.38 5.37
C PHE A 348 -8.06 -0.02 5.13
N LYS A 349 -8.59 0.19 3.91
CA LYS A 349 -9.16 1.46 3.40
C LYS A 349 -8.14 2.57 3.07
N SER A 350 -6.83 2.32 3.23
CA SER A 350 -5.78 3.23 2.80
C SER A 350 -5.42 3.00 1.32
N LYS A 351 -5.46 4.05 0.50
CA LYS A 351 -4.96 4.04 -0.89
C LYS A 351 -3.46 4.33 -0.96
N LEU A 352 -2.89 5.03 0.02
CA LEU A 352 -1.48 5.43 0.01
C LEU A 352 -0.89 5.36 1.42
N ASN A 353 0.28 4.75 1.58
CA ASN A 353 1.10 4.92 2.79
C ASN A 353 2.34 5.76 2.48
N VAL A 354 2.50 6.88 3.19
CA VAL A 354 3.64 7.79 3.06
C VAL A 354 4.53 7.74 4.30
N THR A 355 5.61 6.98 4.22
CA THR A 355 6.71 7.03 5.20
C THR A 355 7.55 8.28 4.95
N ALA A 356 7.44 9.29 5.81
CA ALA A 356 8.07 10.60 5.59
C ALA A 356 9.59 10.61 5.86
N GLU A 357 10.06 9.77 6.77
CA GLU A 357 11.46 9.56 7.14
C GLU A 357 11.72 8.06 7.30
N MET A 358 12.91 7.60 6.91
CA MET A 358 13.34 6.22 7.08
C MET A 358 14.45 6.14 8.14
N ASP A 359 14.33 5.19 9.06
CA ASP A 359 15.31 4.93 10.11
C ASP A 359 16.53 4.19 9.56
N GLU A 360 17.62 4.92 9.33
CA GLU A 360 18.90 4.39 8.84
C GLU A 360 19.62 3.52 9.90
N SER A 361 19.22 3.59 11.18
CA SER A 361 19.93 2.97 12.31
C SER A 361 19.52 1.53 12.63
N SER A 362 18.32 1.08 12.22
CA SER A 362 17.84 -0.28 12.50
C SER A 362 17.46 -1.04 11.23
N ALA A 363 18.02 -2.24 11.07
CA ALA A 363 17.81 -3.05 9.87
C ALA A 363 16.32 -3.44 9.73
N LEU A 364 15.74 -3.14 8.57
CA LEU A 364 14.34 -3.43 8.29
C LEU A 364 14.09 -4.94 8.23
N LYS A 365 13.05 -5.37 8.95
CA LYS A 365 12.57 -6.75 9.05
C LYS A 365 11.16 -6.85 8.49
N GLY A 366 10.75 -8.07 8.14
CA GLY A 366 9.35 -8.34 7.77
C GLY A 366 8.99 -7.77 6.40
N THR A 367 9.94 -7.79 5.45
CA THR A 367 9.67 -7.36 4.08
C THR A 367 8.54 -8.11 3.41
N ASP A 368 8.16 -9.29 3.91
CA ASP A 368 7.04 -10.08 3.40
C ASP A 368 5.70 -9.33 3.46
N ILE A 369 5.48 -8.46 4.45
CA ILE A 369 4.29 -7.60 4.48
C ILE A 369 4.37 -6.54 3.37
N ILE A 370 5.53 -5.94 3.14
CA ILE A 370 5.74 -5.00 2.02
C ILE A 370 5.61 -5.73 0.66
N LYS A 371 6.10 -6.97 0.55
CA LYS A 371 5.96 -7.83 -0.64
C LYS A 371 4.50 -8.17 -0.93
N ALA A 372 3.70 -8.40 0.12
CA ALA A 372 2.27 -8.65 0.02
C ALA A 372 1.46 -7.39 -0.34
N VAL A 373 1.74 -6.26 0.32
CA VAL A 373 1.08 -4.97 0.04
C VAL A 373 1.34 -4.53 -1.40
N THR A 374 2.60 -4.56 -1.83
CA THR A 374 2.94 -4.30 -3.25
C THR A 374 2.41 -5.38 -4.19
N GLY A 375 2.30 -6.63 -3.72
CA GLY A 375 1.85 -7.77 -4.51
C GLY A 375 0.38 -7.76 -4.90
N GLY A 376 -0.45 -6.99 -4.17
CA GLY A 376 -1.91 -7.08 -4.23
C GLY A 376 -2.48 -8.24 -3.40
N ASP A 377 -1.68 -8.83 -2.51
CA ASP A 377 -1.97 -10.11 -1.86
C ASP A 377 -3.00 -9.99 -0.72
N LEU A 378 -3.56 -11.13 -0.31
CA LEU A 378 -4.55 -11.22 0.78
C LEU A 378 -3.87 -11.07 2.15
N LEU A 379 -4.11 -9.96 2.83
CA LEU A 379 -3.65 -9.71 4.19
C LEU A 379 -4.67 -10.18 5.22
N THR A 380 -4.19 -10.59 6.40
CA THR A 380 -5.01 -10.73 7.61
C THR A 380 -4.66 -9.60 8.57
N ALA A 381 -5.66 -8.91 9.09
CA ALA A 381 -5.50 -7.81 10.04
C ALA A 381 -6.27 -8.09 11.33
N GLU A 382 -5.75 -7.58 12.44
CA GLU A 382 -6.31 -7.72 13.77
C GLU A 382 -6.63 -6.31 14.31
N ARG A 383 -7.81 -6.10 14.90
CA ARG A 383 -8.19 -4.87 15.61
C ARG A 383 -8.43 -5.17 17.08
N LYS A 384 -8.10 -4.23 17.96
CA LYS A 384 -8.08 -4.47 19.41
C LYS A 384 -9.50 -4.65 19.98
N GLY A 385 -9.91 -5.90 20.18
CA GLY A 385 -11.23 -6.28 20.68
C GLY A 385 -12.24 -6.65 19.60
N GLU A 386 -11.81 -6.71 18.33
CA GLU A 386 -12.62 -7.18 17.20
C GLU A 386 -12.08 -8.55 16.70
N HIS A 387 -12.87 -9.26 15.90
CA HIS A 387 -12.39 -10.48 15.24
C HIS A 387 -11.37 -10.14 14.12
N PRO A 388 -10.35 -10.99 13.88
CA PRO A 388 -9.45 -10.83 12.74
C PRO A 388 -10.21 -10.88 11.42
N PHE A 389 -9.90 -9.98 10.49
CA PHE A 389 -10.51 -9.90 9.16
C PHE A 389 -9.45 -10.01 8.06
N ARG A 390 -9.90 -10.22 6.81
CA ARG A 390 -9.02 -10.33 5.64
C ARG A 390 -9.43 -9.37 4.54
N PHE A 391 -8.45 -8.84 3.82
CA PHE A 391 -8.65 -7.92 2.70
C PHE A 391 -7.47 -8.01 1.72
N TYR A 392 -7.70 -7.78 0.42
CA TYR A 392 -6.62 -7.62 -0.54
C TYR A 392 -6.00 -6.22 -0.42
N ALA A 393 -4.68 -6.13 -0.41
CA ALA A 393 -4.00 -4.85 -0.30
C ALA A 393 -4.13 -4.02 -1.59
N LYS A 394 -4.62 -2.78 -1.47
CA LYS A 394 -4.71 -1.82 -2.59
C LYS A 394 -3.79 -0.61 -2.43
N THR A 395 -3.21 -0.46 -1.24
CA THR A 395 -2.38 0.67 -0.79
C THR A 395 -1.07 0.76 -1.55
N LYS A 396 -0.79 1.90 -2.18
CA LYS A 396 0.51 2.19 -2.77
C LYS A 396 1.49 2.59 -1.67
N LEU A 397 2.74 2.14 -1.76
CA LEU A 397 3.78 2.48 -0.77
C LEU A 397 4.72 3.54 -1.33
N VAL A 398 4.91 4.62 -0.58
CA VAL A 398 5.87 5.69 -0.85
C VAL A 398 6.69 5.96 0.40
N ALA A 399 8.02 5.97 0.27
CA ALA A 399 8.94 6.35 1.34
C ALA A 399 9.87 7.47 0.91
N CYS A 400 10.42 8.19 1.90
CA CYS A 400 11.36 9.28 1.71
C CYS A 400 12.49 9.21 2.74
N GLY A 401 13.71 9.48 2.29
CA GLY A 401 14.90 9.50 3.13
C GLY A 401 16.05 10.28 2.52
N ASN A 402 17.17 10.35 3.22
CA ASN A 402 18.43 10.84 2.66
C ASN A 402 19.22 9.67 2.05
N SER A 403 19.28 8.54 2.75
CA SER A 403 19.59 7.22 2.19
C SER A 403 18.39 6.25 2.29
N MET A 404 18.60 5.00 1.91
CA MET A 404 17.66 3.89 2.07
C MET A 404 18.11 3.03 3.27
N PRO A 405 17.22 2.64 4.21
CA PRO A 405 17.62 1.86 5.38
C PRO A 405 18.15 0.49 4.98
N LEU A 406 19.07 -0.04 5.77
CA LEU A 406 19.60 -1.39 5.57
C LEU A 406 18.47 -2.42 5.69
N LEU A 407 18.30 -3.27 4.68
CA LEU A 407 17.49 -4.49 4.84
C LEU A 407 18.26 -5.50 5.69
N SER A 408 17.56 -6.37 6.42
CA SER A 408 18.20 -7.58 6.92
C SER A 408 18.77 -8.39 5.73
N LYS A 409 19.93 -9.03 5.90
CA LYS A 409 20.54 -9.86 4.85
C LYS A 409 19.69 -11.10 4.48
N MET A 410 18.61 -11.40 5.21
CA MET A 410 17.59 -12.40 4.82
C MET A 410 16.43 -11.77 4.04
N ASP A 411 16.13 -10.50 4.28
CA ASP A 411 15.07 -9.72 3.61
C ASP A 411 15.51 -9.18 2.24
N GLY A 412 16.80 -8.85 2.09
CA GLY A 412 17.47 -8.30 0.89
C GLY A 412 17.56 -9.21 -0.34
N THR A 413 16.58 -10.10 -0.51
CA THR A 413 16.36 -10.92 -1.72
C THR A 413 16.13 -10.05 -2.96
N SER A 414 16.55 -10.54 -4.15
CA SER A 414 16.29 -9.88 -5.44
C SER A 414 14.82 -9.50 -5.60
N ALA A 415 13.91 -10.43 -5.31
CA ALA A 415 12.47 -10.22 -5.38
C ALA A 415 11.91 -9.08 -4.48
N PHE A 416 12.70 -8.57 -3.53
CA PHE A 416 12.38 -7.30 -2.85
C PHE A 416 12.95 -6.10 -3.60
N ILE A 417 14.21 -6.17 -4.04
CA ILE A 417 14.90 -5.11 -4.78
C ILE A 417 14.20 -4.81 -6.12
N ASP A 418 13.65 -5.82 -6.78
CA ASP A 418 12.85 -5.70 -8.01
C ASP A 418 11.58 -4.84 -7.83
N ARG A 419 11.04 -4.80 -6.60
CA ARG A 419 9.90 -3.96 -6.23
C ARG A 419 10.30 -2.51 -5.98
N LEU A 420 11.55 -2.24 -5.62
CA LEU A 420 12.02 -0.88 -5.37
C LEU A 420 12.13 -0.09 -6.67
N LEU A 421 11.55 1.11 -6.67
CA LEU A 421 11.76 2.13 -7.70
C LEU A 421 12.31 3.38 -7.00
N PHE A 422 13.54 3.78 -7.33
CA PHE A 422 14.18 4.94 -6.74
C PHE A 422 13.94 6.20 -7.57
N LEU A 423 13.66 7.31 -6.88
CA LEU A 423 13.53 8.64 -7.43
C LEU A 423 14.59 9.53 -6.79
N THR A 424 15.56 9.99 -7.58
CA THR A 424 16.81 10.62 -7.15
C THR A 424 16.75 12.14 -7.23
N PHE A 425 16.76 12.81 -6.07
CA PHE A 425 16.63 14.26 -5.94
C PHE A 425 17.93 14.91 -5.49
N ASN A 426 18.69 15.47 -6.44
CA ASN A 426 20.06 15.95 -6.19
C ASN A 426 20.12 17.49 -6.01
N ASN A 427 19.28 18.24 -6.72
CA ASN A 427 19.26 19.71 -6.70
C ASN A 427 18.76 20.31 -5.37
N THR A 428 19.69 20.66 -4.49
CA THR A 428 19.37 21.31 -3.21
C THR A 428 19.01 22.78 -3.45
N ILE A 429 17.73 23.13 -3.35
CA ILE A 429 17.27 24.49 -3.65
C ILE A 429 17.77 25.49 -2.57
N PRO A 430 18.56 26.52 -2.92
CA PRO A 430 19.00 27.58 -2.00
C PRO A 430 17.82 28.35 -1.38
N GLU A 431 17.96 28.83 -0.14
CA GLU A 431 16.83 29.41 0.60
C GLU A 431 16.21 30.63 -0.11
N GLU A 432 17.04 31.49 -0.70
CA GLU A 432 16.62 32.68 -1.45
C GLU A 432 15.84 32.35 -2.73
N LYS A 433 15.87 31.10 -3.19
CA LYS A 433 15.10 30.59 -4.33
C LYS A 433 13.87 29.77 -3.94
N ARG A 434 13.67 29.48 -2.64
CA ARG A 434 12.52 28.67 -2.15
C ARG A 434 11.24 29.51 -2.17
N ASP A 435 10.30 29.12 -3.02
CA ASP A 435 8.96 29.73 -3.04
C ASP A 435 8.13 29.27 -1.84
N LYS A 436 8.02 30.16 -0.84
CA LYS A 436 7.28 29.91 0.41
C LYS A 436 5.78 29.69 0.21
N ARG A 437 5.23 29.94 -0.99
CA ARG A 437 3.82 29.71 -1.36
C ARG A 437 3.66 28.64 -2.44
N LEU A 438 4.69 27.83 -2.71
CA LEU A 438 4.65 26.77 -3.71
C LEU A 438 3.46 25.82 -3.50
N MET A 439 3.26 25.32 -2.28
CA MET A 439 2.14 24.40 -1.97
C MET A 439 0.77 25.01 -2.29
N GLU A 440 0.54 26.28 -1.96
CA GLU A 440 -0.71 26.98 -2.31
C GLU A 440 -0.94 27.01 -3.83
N LYS A 441 0.11 27.28 -4.62
CA LYS A 441 0.04 27.31 -6.08
C LYS A 441 -0.21 25.92 -6.68
N LEU A 442 0.40 24.88 -6.12
CA LEU A 442 0.15 23.50 -6.52
C LEU A 442 -1.29 23.06 -6.18
N LEU A 443 -1.92 23.59 -5.12
CA LEU A 443 -3.36 23.40 -4.89
C LEU A 443 -4.23 24.09 -5.96
N GLU A 444 -3.85 25.29 -6.42
CA GLU A 444 -4.55 26.01 -7.50
C GLU A 444 -4.31 25.35 -8.88
N GLU A 445 -3.25 24.55 -9.05
CA GLU A 445 -2.87 23.85 -10.30
C GLU A 445 -3.29 22.36 -10.36
N LYS A 446 -3.99 21.80 -9.34
CA LYS A 446 -4.31 20.35 -9.26
C LYS A 446 -4.90 19.72 -10.53
N HIS A 447 -5.75 20.44 -11.27
CA HIS A 447 -6.33 19.97 -12.54
C HIS A 447 -5.26 19.66 -13.61
N PHE A 448 -4.26 20.54 -13.75
CA PHE A 448 -3.14 20.32 -14.67
C PHE A 448 -2.30 19.12 -14.20
N ILE A 449 -2.05 19.04 -12.89
CA ILE A 449 -1.25 17.99 -12.26
C ILE A 449 -1.87 16.59 -12.48
N VAL A 450 -3.19 16.42 -12.32
CA VAL A 450 -3.82 15.11 -12.59
C VAL A 450 -3.91 14.77 -14.07
N LYS A 451 -4.11 15.75 -14.96
CA LYS A 451 -3.99 15.52 -16.41
C LYS A 451 -2.58 15.05 -16.80
N TRP A 452 -1.55 15.68 -16.24
CA TRP A 452 -0.15 15.27 -16.41
C TRP A 452 0.11 13.85 -15.88
N ALA A 453 -0.38 13.52 -14.68
CA ALA A 453 -0.26 12.20 -14.08
C ALA A 453 -0.98 11.10 -14.89
N VAL A 454 -2.18 11.38 -15.42
CA VAL A 454 -2.94 10.46 -16.27
C VAL A 454 -2.19 10.12 -17.57
N GLN A 455 -1.48 11.08 -18.18
CA GLN A 455 -0.60 10.77 -19.32
C GLN A 455 0.54 9.81 -18.93
N GLY A 456 1.06 9.90 -17.70
CA GLY A 456 2.01 8.93 -17.15
C GLY A 456 1.39 7.55 -16.90
N MET A 457 0.10 7.48 -16.54
CA MET A 457 -0.62 6.23 -16.43
C MET A 457 -0.83 5.57 -17.80
N TYR A 458 -1.16 6.35 -18.83
CA TYR A 458 -1.23 5.85 -20.22
C TYR A 458 0.13 5.35 -20.72
N ASP A 459 1.19 6.12 -20.53
CA ASP A 459 2.57 5.76 -20.90
C ASP A 459 3.07 4.49 -20.17
N LEU A 460 2.60 4.27 -18.93
CA LEU A 460 2.90 3.06 -18.16
C LEU A 460 2.08 1.85 -18.62
N LEU A 461 0.80 2.03 -19.00
CA LEU A 461 -0.05 0.98 -19.58
C LEU A 461 0.43 0.55 -20.97
N ASP A 462 0.83 1.50 -21.81
CA ASP A 462 1.35 1.27 -23.17
C ASP A 462 2.73 0.58 -23.18
N ASN A 463 3.38 0.46 -22.02
CA ASN A 463 4.72 -0.10 -21.82
C ASN A 463 4.73 -1.28 -20.83
N ASP A 464 3.68 -2.11 -20.81
CA ASP A 464 3.55 -3.33 -19.99
C ASP A 464 3.82 -3.10 -18.48
N LEU A 465 3.46 -1.93 -17.95
CA LEU A 465 3.71 -1.49 -16.58
C LEU A 465 5.20 -1.39 -16.17
N VAL A 466 6.10 -1.28 -17.15
CA VAL A 466 7.54 -1.05 -16.94
C VAL A 466 7.80 0.44 -16.76
N PHE A 467 8.31 0.82 -15.58
CA PHE A 467 8.68 2.19 -15.25
C PHE A 467 10.02 2.60 -15.89
N GLU A 468 10.12 3.87 -16.26
CA GLU A 468 11.37 4.55 -16.60
C GLU A 468 12.20 4.75 -15.32
N GLU A 469 13.43 4.22 -15.28
CA GLU A 469 14.40 4.48 -14.20
C GLU A 469 15.52 5.37 -14.74
N SER A 470 15.76 6.52 -14.10
CA SER A 470 16.84 7.45 -14.48
C SER A 470 18.23 6.88 -14.20
N GLU A 471 19.26 7.38 -14.89
CA GLU A 471 20.62 6.81 -14.86
C GLU A 471 21.23 6.77 -13.45
N ASP A 472 21.00 7.79 -12.63
CA ASP A 472 21.48 7.82 -11.24
C ASP A 472 20.59 7.01 -10.28
N ALA A 473 19.30 6.85 -10.58
CA ALA A 473 18.42 5.93 -9.84
C ALA A 473 18.82 4.45 -10.07
N ILE A 474 19.17 4.08 -11.31
CA ILE A 474 19.70 2.75 -11.64
C ILE A 474 21.00 2.50 -10.84
N ARG A 475 21.97 3.42 -10.91
CA ARG A 475 23.24 3.30 -10.18
C ARG A 475 23.07 3.26 -8.65
N PHE A 476 22.10 4.02 -8.11
CA PHE A 476 21.76 3.97 -6.68
C PHE A 476 21.23 2.57 -6.29
N LYS A 477 20.33 2.01 -7.11
CA LYS A 477 19.75 0.68 -6.93
C LYS A 477 20.79 -0.43 -7.06
N GLU A 478 21.74 -0.30 -7.97
CA GLU A 478 22.89 -1.20 -8.13
C GLU A 478 23.81 -1.15 -6.89
N SER A 479 24.24 0.04 -6.45
CA SER A 479 25.08 0.20 -5.24
C SER A 479 24.41 -0.38 -4.00
N TYR A 480 23.12 -0.07 -3.80
CA TYR A 480 22.33 -0.61 -2.69
C TYR A 480 22.19 -2.13 -2.78
N SER A 481 22.03 -2.70 -3.97
CA SER A 481 22.01 -4.15 -4.17
C SER A 481 23.37 -4.81 -3.91
N GLU A 482 24.49 -4.12 -4.17
CA GLU A 482 25.84 -4.63 -3.84
C GLU A 482 26.13 -4.58 -2.34
N GLU A 483 25.67 -3.53 -1.64
CA GLU A 483 25.83 -3.38 -0.18
C GLU A 483 25.08 -4.45 0.61
N LEU A 484 23.90 -4.88 0.12
CA LEU A 484 23.12 -5.96 0.73
C LEU A 484 23.66 -7.36 0.40
N ASN A 485 24.48 -7.50 -0.65
CA ASN A 485 24.92 -8.80 -1.13
C ASN A 485 26.08 -9.36 -0.29
N SER A 486 25.76 -10.29 0.62
CA SER A 486 26.75 -11.03 1.43
C SER A 486 27.82 -11.76 0.61
N VAL A 487 27.57 -12.04 -0.68
CA VAL A 487 28.58 -12.60 -1.59
C VAL A 487 29.59 -11.52 -2.00
N SER A 488 29.14 -10.29 -2.30
CA SER A 488 30.01 -9.14 -2.59
C SER A 488 30.88 -8.76 -1.39
N GLU A 489 30.32 -8.79 -0.19
CA GLU A 489 31.03 -8.64 1.10
C GLU A 489 32.12 -9.71 1.27
N PHE A 490 31.76 -10.99 1.11
CA PHE A 490 32.71 -12.11 1.12
C PHE A 490 33.82 -11.96 0.07
N ILE A 491 33.49 -11.53 -1.16
CA ILE A 491 34.48 -11.31 -2.20
C ILE A 491 35.46 -10.20 -1.79
N ARG A 492 34.93 -9.10 -1.23
CA ARG A 492 35.69 -7.91 -0.79
C ARG A 492 36.64 -8.21 0.38
N GLU A 493 36.22 -9.00 1.37
CA GLU A 493 37.04 -9.29 2.56
C GLU A 493 37.89 -10.56 2.44
N ARG A 494 37.36 -11.59 1.77
CA ARG A 494 37.90 -12.96 1.83
C ARG A 494 38.51 -13.44 0.52
N CYS A 495 38.33 -12.73 -0.58
CA CYS A 495 38.89 -13.09 -1.88
C CYS A 495 39.87 -12.05 -2.41
N ILE A 496 40.72 -12.48 -3.34
CA ILE A 496 41.43 -11.58 -4.27
C ILE A 496 40.98 -12.01 -5.67
N VAL A 497 40.39 -11.07 -6.40
CA VAL A 497 39.86 -11.24 -7.76
C VAL A 497 40.78 -10.50 -8.72
N ASP A 498 41.22 -11.20 -9.76
CA ASP A 498 42.15 -10.73 -10.79
C ASP A 498 41.95 -11.63 -12.03
N PRO A 499 40.95 -11.36 -12.89
CA PRO A 499 40.50 -12.30 -13.92
C PRO A 499 41.57 -12.72 -14.93
N GLY A 500 42.55 -11.84 -15.21
CA GLY A 500 43.69 -12.15 -16.08
C GLY A 500 44.74 -13.07 -15.44
N ASN A 501 44.75 -13.18 -14.11
CA ASN A 501 45.76 -13.90 -13.37
C ASN A 501 45.37 -15.36 -13.15
N HIS A 502 45.63 -16.16 -14.19
CA HIS A 502 45.33 -17.60 -14.23
C HIS A 502 46.08 -18.45 -13.18
N ALA A 503 47.03 -17.89 -12.43
CA ALA A 503 47.66 -18.55 -11.29
C ALA A 503 46.76 -18.51 -10.03
N TYR A 504 45.92 -17.49 -9.88
CA TYR A 504 44.89 -17.47 -8.84
C TYR A 504 43.81 -18.47 -9.24
N SER A 505 43.59 -19.48 -8.39
CA SER A 505 42.57 -20.49 -8.65
C SER A 505 42.03 -21.11 -7.38
N ILE A 506 40.77 -21.54 -7.44
CA ILE A 506 40.10 -22.25 -6.34
C ILE A 506 39.01 -23.18 -6.86
N HIS A 507 38.84 -24.31 -6.18
CA HIS A 507 37.76 -25.27 -6.43
C HIS A 507 36.40 -24.70 -5.98
N ARG A 508 35.34 -24.88 -6.78
CA ARG A 508 34.00 -24.29 -6.52
C ARG A 508 33.47 -24.61 -5.13
N LYS A 509 33.56 -25.89 -4.71
CA LYS A 509 33.12 -26.30 -3.38
C LYS A 509 33.89 -25.58 -2.27
N ASN A 510 35.21 -25.48 -2.38
CA ASN A 510 36.05 -24.86 -1.35
C ASN A 510 35.76 -23.35 -1.21
N LEU A 511 35.45 -22.68 -2.32
CA LEU A 511 35.05 -21.27 -2.34
C LEU A 511 33.67 -21.07 -1.67
N TYR A 512 32.69 -21.94 -1.95
CA TYR A 512 31.39 -21.92 -1.31
C TYR A 512 31.44 -22.33 0.18
N ASP A 513 32.21 -23.36 0.53
CA ASP A 513 32.43 -23.82 1.90
C ASP A 513 33.05 -22.70 2.76
N ALA A 514 33.96 -21.89 2.19
CA ALA A 514 34.53 -20.70 2.83
C ALA A 514 33.53 -19.53 2.96
N TYR A 515 32.65 -19.34 1.98
CA TYR A 515 31.55 -18.37 2.06
C TYR A 515 30.56 -18.74 3.17
N VAL A 516 30.13 -20.01 3.22
CA VAL A 516 29.26 -20.54 4.29
C VAL A 516 29.91 -20.40 5.68
N TYR A 517 31.24 -20.51 5.77
CA TYR A 517 31.96 -20.28 7.02
C TYR A 517 31.94 -18.79 7.44
N HIS A 518 32.22 -17.86 6.52
CA HIS A 518 32.18 -16.42 6.78
C HIS A 518 30.78 -15.91 7.14
N THR A 519 29.75 -16.28 6.37
CA THR A 519 28.37 -15.91 6.73
C THR A 519 27.97 -16.42 8.13
N ARG A 520 28.51 -17.57 8.57
CA ARG A 520 28.28 -18.09 9.92
C ARG A 520 29.04 -17.34 11.02
N SER A 521 30.24 -16.82 10.78
CA SER A 521 30.90 -15.93 11.75
C SER A 521 30.13 -14.61 11.91
N ASP A 522 29.47 -14.19 10.84
CA ASP A 522 28.89 -12.84 10.72
C ASP A 522 27.36 -12.86 10.90
N GLY A 523 26.84 -13.89 11.62
CA GLY A 523 25.44 -14.04 12.00
C GLY A 523 24.43 -14.17 10.84
N SER A 524 24.91 -14.35 9.61
CA SER A 524 24.16 -14.19 8.37
C SER A 524 23.79 -15.52 7.73
N ARG A 525 22.67 -15.56 7.00
CA ARG A 525 22.27 -16.75 6.23
C ARG A 525 22.94 -16.74 4.87
N ALA A 526 23.66 -17.81 4.54
CA ALA A 526 24.23 -18.02 3.21
C ALA A 526 23.13 -18.14 2.14
N VAL A 527 23.35 -17.54 0.97
CA VAL A 527 22.55 -17.78 -0.25
C VAL A 527 22.76 -19.21 -0.77
N THR A 528 21.94 -19.67 -1.71
CA THR A 528 22.10 -21.00 -2.33
C THR A 528 23.41 -21.12 -3.11
N LYS A 529 23.81 -22.36 -3.43
CA LYS A 529 25.00 -22.60 -4.26
C LYS A 529 24.82 -22.01 -5.65
N GLU A 530 23.59 -22.09 -6.15
CA GLU A 530 23.18 -21.67 -7.48
C GLU A 530 23.31 -20.15 -7.61
N GLU A 531 22.72 -19.39 -6.68
CA GLU A 531 22.88 -17.93 -6.56
C GLU A 531 24.35 -17.54 -6.38
N PHE A 532 25.05 -18.14 -5.41
CA PHE A 532 26.47 -17.86 -5.16
C PHE A 532 27.34 -18.04 -6.41
N TYR A 533 27.09 -19.10 -7.20
CA TYR A 533 27.83 -19.34 -8.43
C TYR A 533 27.39 -18.46 -9.61
N VAL A 534 26.22 -17.81 -9.56
CA VAL A 534 25.84 -16.74 -10.50
C VAL A 534 26.61 -15.47 -10.14
N GLU A 535 26.63 -15.07 -8.87
CA GLU A 535 27.39 -13.89 -8.42
C GLU A 535 28.89 -14.01 -8.72
N ILE A 536 29.51 -15.16 -8.42
CA ILE A 536 30.93 -15.39 -8.75
C ILE A 536 31.19 -15.32 -10.27
N LYS A 537 30.22 -15.66 -11.14
CA LYS A 537 30.40 -15.50 -12.60
C LYS A 537 30.43 -14.03 -13.05
N LYS A 538 29.71 -13.13 -12.38
CA LYS A 538 29.70 -11.68 -12.71
C LYS A 538 31.10 -11.06 -12.65
N LEU A 539 31.99 -11.63 -11.83
CA LEU A 539 33.40 -11.23 -11.68
C LEU A 539 34.29 -11.50 -12.91
N GLY A 540 33.77 -12.12 -13.98
CA GLY A 540 34.55 -12.46 -15.18
C GLY A 540 35.55 -13.61 -15.01
N VAL A 541 35.51 -14.31 -13.87
CA VAL A 541 36.45 -15.40 -13.54
C VAL A 541 36.22 -16.65 -14.40
N LEU A 542 37.29 -17.21 -14.96
CA LEU A 542 37.19 -18.31 -15.93
C LEU A 542 36.92 -19.64 -15.23
N GLN A 543 35.81 -20.29 -15.58
CA GLN A 543 35.48 -21.63 -15.09
C GLN A 543 36.41 -22.67 -15.73
N ALA A 544 37.05 -23.52 -14.92
CA ALA A 544 38.04 -24.49 -15.39
C ALA A 544 37.95 -25.83 -14.64
N LYS A 545 38.54 -26.88 -15.24
CA LYS A 545 38.75 -28.18 -14.59
C LYS A 545 40.14 -28.23 -13.95
N PHE A 546 40.21 -28.72 -12.72
CA PHE A 546 41.42 -28.84 -11.90
C PHE A 546 41.58 -30.30 -11.46
N ARG A 547 42.81 -30.79 -11.32
CA ARG A 547 43.08 -32.07 -10.64
C ARG A 547 43.39 -31.78 -9.18
N LEU A 548 42.57 -32.27 -8.27
CA LEU A 548 42.72 -32.07 -6.83
C LEU A 548 42.51 -33.42 -6.13
N GLY A 549 43.56 -33.96 -5.50
CA GLY A 549 43.58 -35.35 -5.04
C GLY A 549 43.45 -36.39 -6.17
N GLY A 550 43.96 -36.07 -7.36
CA GLY A 550 43.87 -36.92 -8.57
C GLY A 550 42.57 -36.75 -9.38
N ASN A 551 41.45 -36.45 -8.71
CA ASN A 551 40.14 -36.33 -9.38
C ASN A 551 39.97 -35.01 -10.15
N PRO A 552 39.33 -35.03 -11.34
CA PRO A 552 39.01 -33.83 -12.12
C PRO A 552 37.76 -33.12 -11.56
N LEU A 553 37.97 -31.97 -10.92
CA LEU A 553 36.92 -31.18 -10.27
C LEU A 553 36.81 -29.77 -10.87
N ILE A 554 35.68 -29.09 -10.68
CA ILE A 554 35.38 -27.81 -11.35
C ILE A 554 35.64 -26.63 -10.40
N GLY A 555 36.43 -25.66 -10.85
CA GLY A 555 36.80 -24.46 -10.11
C GLY A 555 36.72 -23.19 -10.95
N TYR A 556 37.30 -22.12 -10.44
CA TYR A 556 37.50 -20.85 -11.14
C TYR A 556 38.99 -20.47 -11.18
N LYS A 557 39.41 -19.78 -12.24
CA LYS A 557 40.70 -19.08 -12.37
C LYS A 557 40.48 -17.56 -12.33
N GLY A 558 41.47 -16.83 -11.86
CA GLY A 558 41.38 -15.39 -11.62
C GLY A 558 40.74 -15.02 -10.28
N ILE A 559 40.63 -15.98 -9.35
CA ILE A 559 40.17 -15.76 -7.98
C ILE A 559 40.85 -16.73 -7.01
N LYS A 560 41.23 -16.23 -5.83
CA LYS A 560 41.78 -17.00 -4.71
C LYS A 560 41.22 -16.49 -3.39
N LEU A 561 41.24 -17.33 -2.35
CA LEU A 561 40.98 -16.88 -0.97
C LEU A 561 42.19 -16.14 -0.38
N VAL A 562 41.91 -15.19 0.50
CA VAL A 562 42.89 -14.60 1.42
C VAL A 562 43.07 -15.55 2.62
N PRO A 563 44.31 -15.85 3.06
CA PRO A 563 44.53 -16.61 4.28
C PRO A 563 43.90 -15.93 5.51
N HIS A 564 43.40 -16.72 6.47
CA HIS A 564 42.98 -16.16 7.76
C HIS A 564 44.17 -15.44 8.41
N LYS A 565 44.03 -14.13 8.64
CA LYS A 565 44.71 -13.49 9.77
C LYS A 565 44.00 -13.95 11.04
N THR A 566 44.58 -14.92 11.73
CA THR A 566 44.34 -15.07 13.17
C THR A 566 44.74 -13.76 13.85
N LYS A 567 43.83 -13.21 14.65
CA LYS A 567 44.16 -12.28 15.73
C LYS A 567 44.41 -13.09 17.01
#